data_AF-J9D9K0-F1
#
_entry.id   AF-J9D9K0-F1
#
_cell.length_a   1.000
_cell.length_b   1.000
_cell.length_c   1.000
_cell.angle_alpha   90.00
_cell.angle_beta   90.00
_cell.angle_gamma   90.00
#
_symmetry.space_group_name_H-M   'P 1'
#
loop_
_entity.id
_entity.type
_entity.pdbx_description
1 polymer ?
#
loop_
_entity_poly.entity_id
_entity_poly.type
_entity_poly.pdbx_seq_one_letter_code
_entity_poly.pdbx_strand_id
1 'polypeptide(L)'
;MLFYNNFSKILKIFITISKCSSVGYERRMIESKISNLQARIDDINYQMNSPDLSFNKFGSIERDLQKYYAELRNCDNGKGNGNTNIMAKILDLETTRDDMHATLKRLRSQAARLEACIQEENAKLNKLREE
;
A
#
# COMPACT_ATOMS: atom_id res chain seq x y z
N MET A 1 -21.32 59.88 8.89
CA MET A 1 -21.86 58.63 8.30
C MET A 1 -20.96 58.00 7.23
N LEU A 2 -20.32 58.76 6.31
CA LEU A 2 -19.46 58.21 5.24
C LEU A 2 -18.28 57.36 5.73
N PHE A 3 -17.64 57.75 6.84
CA PHE A 3 -16.48 57.04 7.40
C PHE A 3 -16.81 55.62 7.87
N TYR A 4 -17.98 55.44 8.48
CA TYR A 4 -18.44 54.14 9.02
C TYR A 4 -18.76 53.15 7.89
N ASN A 5 -19.36 53.64 6.79
CA ASN A 5 -19.64 52.84 5.61
C ASN A 5 -18.36 52.38 4.89
N ASN A 6 -17.35 53.24 4.80
CA ASN A 6 -16.06 52.86 4.21
C ASN A 6 -15.29 51.88 5.10
N PHE A 7 -15.30 52.08 6.41
CA PHE A 7 -14.66 51.17 7.36
C PHE A 7 -15.31 49.77 7.34
N SER A 8 -16.65 49.70 7.30
CA SER A 8 -17.39 48.44 7.19
C SER A 8 -17.07 47.67 5.91
N LYS A 9 -16.93 48.36 4.76
CA LYS A 9 -16.54 47.73 3.49
C LYS A 9 -15.11 47.19 3.54
N ILE A 10 -14.16 47.96 4.07
CA ILE A 10 -12.76 47.53 4.23
C ILE A 10 -12.66 46.33 5.15
N LEU A 11 -13.39 46.33 6.27
CA LEU A 11 -13.42 45.21 7.21
C LEU A 11 -13.96 43.93 6.56
N LYS A 12 -15.03 44.02 5.75
CA LYS A 12 -15.56 42.88 4.99
C LYS A 12 -14.53 42.34 3.99
N ILE A 13 -13.85 43.21 3.25
CA ILE A 13 -12.81 42.82 2.29
C ILE A 13 -11.67 42.10 3.03
N PHE A 14 -11.20 42.66 4.14
CA PHE A 14 -10.13 42.06 4.94
C PHE A 14 -10.51 40.67 5.45
N ILE A 15 -11.72 40.51 6.03
CA ILE A 15 -12.23 39.21 6.50
C ILE A 15 -12.29 38.19 5.34
N THR A 16 -12.78 38.59 4.17
CA THR A 16 -12.84 37.72 3.00
C THR A 16 -11.45 37.28 2.55
N ILE A 17 -10.48 38.22 2.47
CA ILE A 17 -9.10 37.92 2.07
C ILE A 17 -8.45 36.96 3.09
N SER A 18 -8.60 37.21 4.39
CA SER A 18 -8.07 36.34 5.44
C SER A 18 -8.66 34.92 5.37
N LYS A 19 -9.97 34.79 5.14
CA LYS A 19 -10.62 33.48 4.95
C LYS A 19 -10.12 32.75 3.72
N CYS A 20 -10.06 33.42 2.55
CA CYS A 20 -9.54 32.83 1.32
C CYS A 20 -8.08 32.36 1.47
N SER A 21 -7.26 33.12 2.22
CA SER A 21 -5.88 32.73 2.51
C SER A 21 -5.78 31.46 3.36
N SER A 22 -6.66 31.27 4.34
CA SER A 22 -6.67 30.08 5.20
C SER A 22 -7.12 28.85 4.43
N VAL A 23 -8.25 28.95 3.72
CA VAL A 23 -8.79 27.85 2.90
C VAL A 23 -7.81 27.44 1.80
N GLY A 24 -7.14 28.40 1.17
CA GLY A 24 -6.10 28.13 0.16
C GLY A 24 -4.83 27.47 0.71
N TYR A 25 -4.56 27.59 2.01
CA TYR A 25 -3.48 26.86 2.68
C TYR A 25 -3.89 25.42 3.01
N GLU A 26 -5.06 25.26 3.64
CA GLU A 26 -5.61 23.94 3.99
C GLU A 26 -5.79 23.05 2.76
N ARG A 27 -6.29 23.61 1.66
CA ARG A 27 -6.41 22.92 0.37
C ARG A 27 -5.07 22.36 -0.12
N ARG A 28 -4.03 23.19 -0.12
CA ARG A 28 -2.68 22.77 -0.56
C ARG A 28 -2.09 21.68 0.33
N MET A 29 -2.36 21.74 1.63
CA MET A 29 -1.92 20.73 2.58
C MET A 29 -2.57 19.36 2.30
N ILE A 30 -3.89 19.36 2.05
CA ILE A 30 -4.64 18.14 1.72
C ILE A 30 -4.18 17.57 0.38
N GLU A 31 -4.02 18.40 -0.65
CA GLU A 31 -3.51 17.99 -1.97
C GLU A 31 -2.10 17.37 -1.86
N SER A 32 -1.23 17.94 -1.04
CA SER A 32 0.10 17.38 -0.73
C SER A 32 0.01 16.04 -0.02
N LYS A 33 -0.88 15.89 0.95
CA LYS A 33 -1.09 14.63 1.68
C LYS A 33 -1.61 13.52 0.76
N ILE A 34 -2.58 13.83 -0.10
CA ILE A 34 -3.09 12.89 -1.13
C ILE A 34 -1.95 12.43 -2.02
N SER A 35 -1.13 13.37 -2.52
CA SER A 35 0.01 13.06 -3.38
C SER A 35 1.02 12.12 -2.70
N ASN A 36 1.31 12.35 -1.42
CA ASN A 36 2.18 11.47 -0.63
C ASN A 36 1.59 10.06 -0.45
N LEU A 37 0.29 9.96 -0.15
CA LEU A 37 -0.39 8.68 -0.02
C LEU A 37 -0.39 7.91 -1.35
N GLN A 38 -0.60 8.61 -2.47
CA GLN A 38 -0.53 8.04 -3.81
C GLN A 38 0.84 7.41 -4.08
N ALA A 39 1.92 8.17 -3.81
CA ALA A 39 3.29 7.70 -3.98
C ALA A 39 3.60 6.46 -3.11
N ARG A 40 3.03 6.37 -1.90
CA ARG A 40 3.17 5.19 -1.04
C ARG A 40 2.42 3.97 -1.58
N ILE A 41 1.27 4.16 -2.22
CA ILE A 41 0.55 3.07 -2.90
C ILE A 41 1.37 2.57 -4.09
N ASP A 42 1.94 3.48 -4.87
CA ASP A 42 2.79 3.13 -6.01
C ASP A 42 4.02 2.33 -5.58
N ASP A 43 4.66 2.71 -4.47
CA ASP A 43 5.77 1.95 -3.87
C ASP A 43 5.33 0.54 -3.44
N ILE A 44 4.18 0.40 -2.79
CA ILE A 44 3.64 -0.92 -2.42
C ILE A 44 3.33 -1.76 -3.66
N ASN A 45 2.75 -1.15 -4.70
CA ASN A 45 2.51 -1.81 -5.98
C ASN A 45 3.81 -2.27 -6.63
N TYR A 46 4.86 -1.47 -6.56
CA TYR A 46 6.19 -1.87 -7.02
C TYR A 46 6.73 -3.06 -6.22
N GLN A 47 6.64 -3.03 -4.89
CA GLN A 47 7.08 -4.13 -4.03
C GLN A 47 6.33 -5.43 -4.33
N MET A 48 5.01 -5.38 -4.52
CA MET A 48 4.21 -6.57 -4.88
C MET A 48 4.61 -7.17 -6.23
N ASN A 49 5.10 -6.35 -7.16
CA ASN A 49 5.59 -6.78 -8.47
C ASN A 49 7.11 -7.03 -8.51
N SER A 50 7.79 -6.92 -7.36
CA SER A 50 9.23 -7.20 -7.27
C SER A 50 9.53 -8.65 -7.66
N PRO A 51 10.73 -8.95 -8.19
CA PRO A 51 11.12 -10.31 -8.56
C PRO A 51 10.93 -11.33 -7.43
N ASP A 52 11.16 -10.92 -6.18
CA ASP A 52 11.07 -11.78 -4.99
C ASP A 52 9.63 -12.19 -4.65
N LEU A 53 8.65 -11.36 -5.01
CA LEU A 53 7.22 -11.66 -4.85
C LEU A 53 6.52 -11.96 -6.18
N SER A 54 7.30 -12.05 -7.27
CA SER A 54 6.77 -12.22 -8.62
C SER A 54 6.17 -13.61 -8.84
N PHE A 55 5.25 -13.68 -9.80
CA PHE A 55 4.66 -14.93 -10.29
C PHE A 55 5.74 -15.97 -10.69
N ASN A 56 6.85 -15.51 -11.26
CA ASN A 56 7.95 -16.37 -11.67
C ASN A 56 8.63 -17.06 -10.49
N LYS A 57 8.77 -16.36 -9.35
CA LYS A 57 9.35 -16.92 -8.12
C LYS A 57 8.40 -17.93 -7.47
N PHE A 58 7.11 -17.61 -7.38
CA PHE A 58 6.07 -18.55 -6.93
C PHE A 58 6.05 -19.82 -7.79
N GLY A 59 6.01 -19.67 -9.11
CA GLY A 59 6.01 -20.82 -10.02
C GLY A 59 7.31 -21.64 -9.99
N SER A 60 8.43 -21.06 -9.54
CA SER A 60 9.65 -21.84 -9.26
C SER A 60 9.48 -22.67 -8.00
N ILE A 61 9.01 -22.07 -6.91
CA ILE A 61 8.80 -22.76 -5.62
C ILE A 61 7.80 -23.91 -5.79
N GLU A 62 6.71 -23.70 -6.53
CA GLU A 62 5.72 -24.75 -6.79
C GLU A 62 6.30 -25.93 -7.59
N ARG A 63 7.12 -25.66 -8.62
CA ARG A 63 7.79 -26.71 -9.39
C ARG A 63 8.81 -27.47 -8.55
N ASP A 64 9.57 -26.76 -7.71
CA ASP A 64 10.54 -27.38 -6.81
C ASP A 64 9.84 -28.26 -5.78
N LEU A 65 8.73 -27.80 -5.19
CA LEU A 65 7.90 -28.62 -4.31
C LEU A 65 7.37 -29.88 -5.00
N GLN A 66 6.80 -29.76 -6.20
CA GLN A 66 6.32 -30.91 -6.97
C GLN A 66 7.43 -31.92 -7.23
N LYS A 67 8.63 -31.43 -7.59
CA LYS A 67 9.80 -32.27 -7.80
C LYS A 67 10.19 -33.01 -6.51
N TYR A 68 10.31 -32.32 -5.39
CA TYR A 68 10.71 -32.96 -4.13
C TYR A 68 9.65 -33.93 -3.60
N TYR A 69 8.35 -33.64 -3.79
CA TYR A 69 7.29 -34.60 -3.48
C TYR A 69 7.36 -35.86 -4.37
N ALA A 70 7.68 -35.70 -5.66
CA ALA A 70 7.89 -36.85 -6.55
C ALA A 70 9.13 -37.65 -6.17
N GLU A 71 10.23 -36.99 -5.79
CA GLU A 71 11.44 -37.64 -5.27
C GLU A 71 11.13 -38.43 -3.99
N LEU A 72 10.38 -37.84 -3.04
CA LEU A 72 9.96 -38.51 -1.82
C LEU A 72 9.11 -39.75 -2.10
N ARG A 73 8.18 -39.66 -3.06
CA ARG A 73 7.33 -40.78 -3.48
C ARG A 73 8.10 -41.91 -4.13
N ASN A 74 9.18 -41.59 -4.86
CA ASN A 74 10.01 -42.56 -5.56
C ASN A 74 11.15 -43.13 -4.68
N CYS A 75 11.32 -42.62 -3.45
CA CYS A 75 12.27 -43.11 -2.46
C CYS A 75 11.80 -44.39 -1.76
N ASP A 76 11.46 -45.44 -2.52
CA ASP A 76 11.09 -46.75 -1.97
C ASP A 76 12.29 -47.65 -1.62
N ASN A 77 13.54 -47.27 -1.93
CA ASN A 77 14.66 -48.22 -1.94
C ASN A 77 15.98 -47.82 -1.24
N GLY A 78 16.03 -46.83 -0.34
CA GLY A 78 17.34 -46.51 0.26
C GLY A 78 17.38 -45.58 1.48
N LYS A 79 17.57 -46.20 2.65
CA LYS A 79 18.30 -45.71 3.84
C LYS A 79 18.07 -44.24 4.25
N GLY A 80 17.14 -44.03 5.20
CA GLY A 80 17.22 -43.14 6.39
C GLY A 80 17.58 -41.65 6.27
N ASN A 81 18.52 -41.25 5.42
CA ASN A 81 19.05 -39.88 5.33
C ASN A 81 18.58 -39.13 4.08
N GLY A 82 18.26 -39.83 2.98
CA GLY A 82 17.72 -39.20 1.76
C GLY A 82 16.35 -38.57 1.99
N ASN A 83 15.46 -39.29 2.68
CA ASN A 83 14.11 -38.83 2.99
C ASN A 83 14.11 -37.63 3.94
N THR A 84 15.00 -37.61 4.93
CA THR A 84 15.13 -36.50 5.89
C THR A 84 15.57 -35.21 5.20
N ASN A 85 16.51 -35.29 4.25
CA ASN A 85 16.95 -34.13 3.48
C ASN A 85 15.87 -33.63 2.50
N ILE A 86 15.12 -34.53 1.86
CA ILE A 86 14.01 -34.15 0.97
C ILE A 86 12.89 -33.50 1.79
N MET A 87 12.54 -34.07 2.94
CA MET A 87 11.52 -33.51 3.83
C MET A 87 11.92 -32.13 4.36
N ALA A 88 13.19 -31.94 4.75
CA ALA A 88 13.69 -30.63 5.15
C ALA A 88 13.56 -29.59 4.04
N LYS A 89 13.91 -29.94 2.80
CA LYS A 89 13.75 -29.05 1.64
C LYS A 89 12.29 -28.72 1.34
N ILE A 90 11.38 -29.70 1.47
CA ILE A 90 9.94 -29.46 1.33
C ILE A 90 9.48 -28.44 2.38
N LEU A 91 9.84 -28.66 3.65
CA LEU A 91 9.49 -27.76 4.75
C LEU A 91 9.99 -26.33 4.52
N ASP A 92 11.25 -26.18 4.08
CA ASP A 92 11.84 -24.86 3.80
C ASP A 92 11.09 -24.14 2.66
N LEU A 93 10.73 -24.88 1.60
CA LEU A 93 9.99 -24.32 0.47
C LEU A 93 8.54 -23.98 0.82
N GLU A 94 7.88 -24.80 1.63
CA GLU A 94 6.53 -24.50 2.14
C GLU A 94 6.55 -23.27 3.05
N THR A 95 7.53 -23.18 3.94
CA THR A 95 7.73 -22.00 4.80
C THR A 95 7.94 -20.75 3.95
N THR A 96 8.84 -20.83 2.94
CA THR A 96 9.10 -19.72 2.03
C THR A 96 7.84 -19.29 1.27
N ARG A 97 7.07 -20.26 0.75
CA ARG A 97 5.80 -20.00 0.06
C ARG A 97 4.81 -19.28 0.98
N ASP A 98 4.66 -19.76 2.20
CA ASP A 98 3.70 -19.22 3.16
C ASP A 98 4.08 -17.81 3.61
N ASP A 99 5.38 -17.55 3.84
CA ASP A 99 5.92 -16.22 4.15
C ASP A 99 5.70 -15.22 3.02
N MET A 100 5.89 -15.66 1.77
CA MET A 100 5.61 -14.83 0.59
C MET A 100 4.12 -14.51 0.47
N HIS A 101 3.23 -15.49 0.69
CA HIS A 101 1.78 -15.25 0.73
C HIS A 101 1.38 -14.28 1.85
N ALA A 102 1.95 -14.44 3.05
CA ALA A 102 1.71 -13.55 4.18
C ALA A 102 2.17 -12.12 3.86
N THR A 103 3.34 -11.97 3.23
CA THR A 103 3.87 -10.67 2.80
C THR A 103 2.95 -10.00 1.77
N LEU A 104 2.52 -10.72 0.74
CA LEU A 104 1.56 -10.21 -0.25
C LEU A 104 0.24 -9.78 0.40
N LYS A 105 -0.29 -10.59 1.32
CA LYS A 105 -1.53 -10.26 2.05
C LYS A 105 -1.38 -8.97 2.85
N ARG A 106 -0.23 -8.78 3.52
CA ARG A 106 0.07 -7.56 4.28
C ARG A 106 0.17 -6.34 3.37
N LEU A 107 0.89 -6.44 2.26
CA LEU A 107 1.04 -5.35 1.28
C LEU A 107 -0.31 -4.92 0.69
N ARG A 108 -1.15 -5.88 0.27
CA ARG A 108 -2.51 -5.59 -0.22
C ARG A 108 -3.37 -4.90 0.84
N SER A 109 -3.29 -5.35 2.09
CA SER A 109 -4.02 -4.73 3.20
C SER A 109 -3.55 -3.31 3.47
N GLN A 110 -2.25 -3.04 3.32
CA GLN A 110 -1.68 -1.72 3.48
C GLN A 110 -2.10 -0.78 2.35
N ALA A 111 -2.08 -1.24 1.10
CA ALA A 111 -2.57 -0.46 -0.04
C ALA A 111 -4.03 -0.05 0.14
N ALA A 112 -4.91 -1.00 0.50
CA ALA A 112 -6.34 -0.72 0.74
C ALA A 112 -6.57 0.33 1.85
N ARG A 113 -5.76 0.31 2.91
CA ARG A 113 -5.83 1.33 3.98
C ARG A 113 -5.42 2.72 3.47
N LEU A 114 -4.38 2.80 2.65
CA LEU A 114 -3.93 4.07 2.07
C LEU A 114 -4.96 4.62 1.08
N GLU A 115 -5.58 3.77 0.26
CA GLU A 115 -6.68 4.15 -0.62
C GLU A 115 -7.87 4.72 0.17
N ALA A 116 -8.24 4.09 1.29
CA ALA A 116 -9.27 4.62 2.18
C ALA A 116 -8.89 6.00 2.75
N CYS A 117 -7.62 6.20 3.15
CA CYS A 117 -7.15 7.52 3.58
C CYS A 117 -7.23 8.56 2.45
N ILE A 118 -6.90 8.19 1.21
CA ILE A 118 -7.04 9.09 0.05
C ILE A 118 -8.50 9.48 -0.17
N GLN A 119 -9.45 8.54 -0.04
CA GLN A 119 -10.87 8.85 -0.14
C GLN A 119 -11.33 9.83 0.95
N GLU A 120 -10.87 9.64 2.19
CA GLU A 120 -11.17 10.55 3.29
C GLU A 120 -10.62 11.96 3.04
N GLU A 121 -9.38 12.09 2.58
CA GLU A 121 -8.76 13.37 2.26
C GLU A 121 -9.43 14.05 1.06
N ASN A 122 -9.83 13.29 0.03
CA ASN A 122 -10.63 13.83 -1.08
C ASN A 122 -12.00 14.32 -0.62
N ALA A 123 -12.64 13.64 0.34
CA ALA A 123 -13.90 14.10 0.91
C ALA A 123 -13.72 15.42 1.66
N LYS A 124 -12.62 15.60 2.40
CA LYS A 124 -12.27 16.89 3.03
C LYS A 124 -12.03 17.98 1.99
N LEU A 125 -11.30 17.65 0.93
CA LEU A 125 -11.02 18.57 -0.17
C LEU A 125 -12.31 19.05 -0.86
N ASN A 126 -13.28 18.16 -1.06
CA ASN A 126 -14.56 18.51 -1.68
C ASN A 126 -15.39 19.42 -0.76
N LYS A 127 -15.42 19.15 0.54
CA LYS A 127 -16.08 20.05 1.52
C LYS A 127 -15.51 21.47 1.47
N LEU A 128 -14.18 21.60 1.44
CA LEU A 128 -13.52 22.91 1.31
C LEU A 128 -13.74 23.61 -0.04
N ARG A 129 -14.22 22.90 -1.07
CA ARG A 129 -14.61 23.49 -2.35
C ARG A 129 -16.07 23.94 -2.38
N GLU A 130 -16.90 23.38 -1.50
CA GLU A 130 -18.32 23.71 -1.36
C GLU A 130 -18.55 24.87 -0.36
N GLU A 131 -17.58 25.15 0.52
CA GLU A 131 -17.52 26.30 1.45
C GLU A 131 -17.02 27.60 0.80
#